data_AF-A3ZMA8-F1
#
_entry.id   AF-A3ZMA8-F1
#
_cell.length_a   1.000
_cell.length_b   1.000
_cell.length_c   1.000
_cell.angle_alpha   90.00
_cell.angle_beta   90.00
_cell.angle_gamma   90.00
#
_symmetry.space_group_name_H-M   'P 1'
#
loop_
_entity.id
_entity.type
_entity.pdbx_description
1 polymer ?
#
loop_
_entity_poly.entity_id
_entity_poly.type
_entity_poly.pdbx_seq_one_letter_code
_entity_poly.pdbx_strand_id
1 'polypeptide(L)'
;MTSDKSATGATATAEEIQEWMVAYLARELDTAPQSIDVTAPFETFALDSASAIGMTGDLEQWLGRRIDPTVVYDYPTIEEFSEYLADQR
;
A
#
# COMPACT_ATOMS: atom_id res chain seq x y z
N MET A 1 11.79 -20.53 -6.47
CA MET A 1 10.86 -19.80 -5.59
C MET A 1 9.74 -19.27 -6.45
N THR A 2 8.56 -19.88 -6.32
CA THR A 2 7.37 -19.65 -7.13
C THR A 2 6.61 -18.46 -6.56
N SER A 3 6.49 -17.36 -7.31
CA SER A 3 5.42 -16.40 -7.09
C SER A 3 4.75 -16.14 -8.44
N ASP A 4 3.91 -17.09 -8.81
CA ASP A 4 2.76 -16.83 -9.67
C ASP A 4 1.83 -15.91 -8.86
N LYS A 5 1.96 -14.58 -9.01
CA LYS A 5 1.04 -13.60 -8.40
C LYS A 5 0.03 -13.16 -9.45
N SER A 6 -0.80 -14.11 -9.89
CA SER A 6 -1.98 -13.84 -10.71
C SER A 6 -3.09 -13.27 -9.82
N ALA A 7 -2.95 -12.04 -9.32
CA ALA A 7 -4.03 -11.35 -8.61
C ALA A 7 -5.02 -10.76 -9.62
N THR A 8 -5.88 -11.63 -10.17
CA THR A 8 -7.09 -11.21 -10.89
C THR A 8 -8.19 -11.08 -9.85
N GLY A 9 -8.81 -9.89 -9.79
CA GLY A 9 -9.59 -9.41 -8.65
C GLY A 9 -10.65 -10.36 -8.08
N ALA A 10 -10.67 -10.42 -6.74
CA ALA A 10 -11.89 -10.47 -5.94
C ALA A 10 -11.60 -10.16 -4.45
N THR A 11 -10.41 -10.49 -3.92
CA THR A 11 -10.05 -10.20 -2.51
C THR A 11 -8.52 -10.23 -2.33
N ALA A 12 -7.85 -9.08 -2.38
CA ALA A 12 -6.42 -9.02 -2.02
C ALA A 12 -6.25 -9.18 -0.49
N THR A 13 -5.26 -9.97 -0.06
CA THR A 13 -4.93 -10.08 1.39
C THR A 13 -4.13 -8.86 1.86
N ALA A 14 -4.02 -8.70 3.20
CA ALA A 14 -3.20 -7.66 3.79
C ALA A 14 -1.74 -7.77 3.30
N GLU A 15 -1.18 -8.98 3.23
CA GLU A 15 0.18 -9.17 2.71
C GLU A 15 0.30 -8.76 1.23
N GLU A 16 -0.70 -9.06 0.39
CA GLU A 16 -0.64 -8.70 -1.03
C GLU A 16 -0.67 -7.17 -1.24
N ILE A 17 -1.49 -6.48 -0.44
CA ILE A 17 -1.60 -5.01 -0.41
C ILE A 17 -0.30 -4.40 0.11
N GLN A 18 0.25 -4.95 1.18
CA GLN A 18 1.51 -4.51 1.77
C GLN A 18 2.66 -4.66 0.77
N GLU A 19 2.79 -5.82 0.12
CA GLU A 19 3.79 -6.05 -0.94
C GLU A 19 3.64 -5.05 -2.09
N TRP A 20 2.40 -4.74 -2.48
CA TRP A 20 2.13 -3.77 -3.53
C TRP A 20 2.60 -2.37 -3.12
N MET A 21 2.27 -1.93 -1.91
CA MET A 21 2.68 -0.61 -1.40
C MET A 21 4.19 -0.52 -1.21
N VAL A 22 4.82 -1.57 -0.68
CA VAL A 22 6.28 -1.65 -0.56
C VAL A 22 6.94 -1.53 -1.93
N ALA A 23 6.43 -2.23 -2.94
CA ALA A 23 6.96 -2.13 -4.30
C ALA A 23 6.73 -0.74 -4.92
N TYR A 24 5.59 -0.10 -4.62
CA TYR A 24 5.28 1.26 -5.05
C TYR A 24 6.28 2.27 -4.46
N LEU A 25 6.43 2.28 -3.13
CA LEU A 25 7.31 3.18 -2.41
C LEU A 25 8.79 2.95 -2.74
N ALA A 26 9.20 1.69 -2.90
CA ALA A 26 10.57 1.37 -3.31
C ALA A 26 10.92 2.00 -4.66
N ARG A 27 9.96 2.02 -5.61
CA ARG A 27 10.14 2.64 -6.92
C ARG A 27 10.15 4.16 -6.84
N GLU A 28 9.27 4.74 -6.02
CA GLU A 28 9.17 6.19 -5.87
C GLU A 28 10.38 6.79 -5.14
N LEU A 29 10.89 6.09 -4.14
CA LEU A 29 12.04 6.49 -3.33
C LEU A 29 13.39 6.03 -3.89
N ASP A 30 13.39 5.36 -5.05
CA ASP A 30 14.58 4.76 -5.69
C ASP A 30 15.41 3.92 -4.70
N THR A 31 14.74 3.07 -3.92
CA THR A 31 15.34 2.24 -2.87
C THR A 31 14.94 0.78 -3.01
N ALA A 32 15.59 -0.09 -2.24
CA ALA A 32 15.23 -1.50 -2.21
C ALA A 32 13.89 -1.70 -1.47
N PRO A 33 13.00 -2.59 -1.94
CA PRO A 33 11.76 -2.98 -1.23
C PRO A 33 12.01 -3.44 0.21
N GLN A 34 13.17 -4.06 0.44
CA GLN A 34 13.61 -4.57 1.74
C GLN A 34 13.94 -3.45 2.75
N SER A 35 14.21 -2.25 2.24
CA SER A 35 14.51 -1.07 3.05
C SER A 35 13.24 -0.32 3.48
N ILE A 36 12.08 -0.67 2.92
CA ILE A 36 10.80 -0.08 3.30
C ILE A 36 10.31 -0.79 4.56
N ASP A 37 10.27 -0.05 5.66
CA ASP A 37 9.75 -0.54 6.93
C ASP A 37 8.23 -0.40 6.99
N VAL A 38 7.52 -1.52 6.93
CA VAL A 38 6.05 -1.52 6.90
C VAL A 38 5.41 -1.04 8.20
N THR A 39 6.17 -1.02 9.30
CA THR A 39 5.76 -0.51 10.61
C THR A 39 6.11 0.96 10.80
N ALA A 40 6.88 1.55 9.87
CA ALA A 40 7.21 2.96 9.93
C ALA A 40 6.03 3.83 9.46
N PRO A 41 5.81 4.99 10.08
CA PRO A 41 4.80 5.94 9.63
C PRO A 41 5.06 6.42 8.19
N PHE A 42 4.01 6.66 7.41
CA PHE A 42 4.08 7.22 6.06
C PHE A 42 4.85 8.54 5.99
N GLU A 43 4.79 9.37 7.04
CA GLU A 43 5.57 10.60 7.18
C GLU A 43 7.08 10.37 7.10
N THR A 44 7.56 9.19 7.55
CA THR A 44 8.98 8.82 7.53
C THR A 44 9.49 8.56 6.11
N PHE A 45 8.60 8.15 5.21
CA PHE A 45 8.91 7.89 3.81
C PHE A 45 8.95 9.17 2.95
N ALA A 46 8.86 10.35 3.58
CA ALA A 46 8.72 11.63 2.89
C ALA A 46 7.57 11.63 1.88
N LEU A 47 6.51 10.85 2.15
CA LEU A 47 5.29 10.86 1.35
C LEU A 47 4.61 12.21 1.55
N ASP A 48 4.75 13.08 0.55
CA ASP A 48 3.95 14.29 0.50
C ASP A 48 2.48 13.95 0.20
N SER A 49 1.59 14.92 0.37
CA SER A 49 0.16 14.72 0.11
C SER A 49 -0.13 14.30 -1.34
N ALA A 50 0.71 14.68 -2.30
CA ALA A 50 0.51 14.30 -3.70
C ALA A 50 0.89 12.83 -3.95
N SER A 51 2.02 12.37 -3.39
CA SER A 51 2.44 10.96 -3.46
C SER A 51 1.45 10.05 -2.73
N ALA A 52 0.91 10.46 -1.58
CA ALA A 52 -0.12 9.70 -0.88
C ALA A 52 -1.40 9.56 -1.72
N ILE A 53 -1.88 10.67 -2.31
CA ILE A 53 -3.05 10.64 -3.20
C ILE A 53 -2.79 9.75 -4.42
N GLY A 54 -1.62 9.86 -5.04
CA GLY A 54 -1.22 9.02 -6.19
C GLY A 54 -1.20 7.53 -5.83
N MET A 55 -0.57 7.17 -4.72
CA MET A 55 -0.52 5.80 -4.22
C MET A 55 -1.91 5.25 -3.96
N THR A 56 -2.77 6.01 -3.26
CA THR A 56 -4.15 5.58 -2.98
C THR A 56 -4.95 5.42 -4.26
N GLY A 57 -4.81 6.31 -5.25
CA GLY A 57 -5.54 6.22 -6.52
C GLY A 57 -5.12 5.01 -7.37
N ASP A 58 -3.83 4.69 -7.40
CA ASP A 58 -3.35 3.48 -8.08
C ASP A 58 -3.79 2.21 -7.34
N LEU A 59 -3.81 2.25 -6.01
CA LEU A 59 -4.29 1.15 -5.18
C LEU A 59 -5.81 0.93 -5.31
N GLU A 60 -6.59 2.01 -5.40
CA GLU A 60 -8.03 1.98 -5.71
C GLU A 60 -8.30 1.27 -7.03
N GLN A 61 -7.53 1.61 -8.07
CA GLN A 61 -7.64 0.96 -9.39
C GLN A 61 -7.24 -0.51 -9.33
N TRP A 62 -6.19 -0.85 -8.59
CA TRP A 62 -5.74 -2.23 -8.42
C TRP A 62 -6.76 -3.10 -7.66
N LEU A 63 -7.34 -2.55 -6.59
CA LEU A 63 -8.36 -3.24 -5.78
C LEU A 63 -9.76 -3.19 -6.42
N GLY A 64 -9.99 -2.30 -7.38
CA GLY A 64 -11.31 -2.08 -7.99
C GLY A 64 -12.33 -1.45 -7.04
N ARG A 65 -11.89 -0.68 -6.05
CA ARG A 65 -12.76 -0.02 -5.05
C ARG A 65 -12.25 1.37 -4.70
N ARG A 66 -13.09 2.17 -4.02
CA ARG A 66 -12.66 3.46 -3.47
C ARG A 66 -12.00 3.32 -2.11
N ILE A 67 -10.99 4.13 -1.87
CA ILE A 67 -10.22 4.23 -0.63
C ILE A 67 -10.25 5.70 -0.25
N ASP A 68 -10.72 6.00 0.97
CA ASP A 68 -10.67 7.37 1.45
C ASP A 68 -9.23 7.70 1.84
N PRO A 69 -8.58 8.70 1.22
CA PRO A 69 -7.21 9.09 1.56
C PRO A 69 -7.08 9.59 3.00
N THR A 70 -8.18 9.95 3.68
CA THR A 70 -8.10 10.34 5.10
C THR A 70 -7.74 9.16 6.01
N VAL A 71 -7.98 7.93 5.57
CA VAL A 71 -7.67 6.69 6.32
C VAL A 71 -6.17 6.57 6.58
N VAL A 72 -5.32 7.16 5.73
CA VAL A 72 -3.86 7.23 5.95
C VAL A 72 -3.49 7.97 7.24
N TYR A 73 -4.35 8.86 7.76
CA TYR A 73 -4.15 9.51 9.06
C TYR A 73 -4.61 8.65 10.25
N ASP A 74 -5.61 7.78 10.04
CA ASP A 74 -6.09 6.85 11.06
C ASP A 74 -5.18 5.61 11.18
N TYR A 75 -4.61 5.18 10.06
CA TYR A 75 -3.69 4.05 9.94
C TYR A 75 -2.39 4.55 9.29
N PRO A 76 -1.48 5.13 10.09
CA PRO A 76 -0.31 5.85 9.57
C PRO A 76 0.81 4.93 9.07
N THR A 77 0.65 3.61 9.14
CA THR A 77 1.67 2.63 8.73
C THR A 77 1.17 1.75 7.58
N ILE A 78 2.10 1.18 6.81
CA ILE A 78 1.77 0.29 5.69
C ILE A 78 1.06 -0.97 6.20
N GLU A 79 1.54 -1.52 7.31
CA GLU A 79 0.96 -2.70 7.97
C GLU A 79 -0.52 -2.46 8.34
N GLU A 80 -0.78 -1.45 9.18
CA GLU A 80 -2.13 -1.14 9.64
C GLU A 80 -3.09 -0.77 8.50
N PHE A 81 -2.60 0.00 7.51
CA PHE A 81 -3.39 0.39 6.36
C PHE A 81 -3.74 -0.82 5.48
N SER A 82 -2.80 -1.74 5.28
CA SER A 82 -3.04 -2.99 4.53
C SER A 82 -4.07 -3.88 5.22
N GLU A 83 -3.98 -4.01 6.54
CA GLU A 83 -4.93 -4.77 7.34
C GLU A 83 -6.34 -4.18 7.27
N TYR A 84 -6.47 -2.88 7.48
CA TYR A 84 -7.75 -2.17 7.34
C TYR A 84 -8.37 -2.40 5.96
N LEU A 85 -7.55 -2.27 4.92
CA LEU A 85 -7.97 -2.51 3.54
C LEU A 85 -8.39 -3.97 3.32
N ALA A 86 -7.69 -4.96 3.88
CA ALA A 86 -8.07 -6.36 3.75
C ALA A 86 -9.35 -6.73 4.52
N ASP A 87 -9.66 -6.00 5.60
CA ASP A 87 -10.87 -6.22 6.41
C ASP A 87 -12.12 -5.58 5.80
N GLN A 88 -11.97 -4.48 5.05
CA GLN A 88 -13.02 -3.80 4.28
C GLN A 88 -13.50 -4.63 3.06
N ARG A 89 -14.05 -5.82 3.31
CA ARG A 89 -14.62 -6.72 2.29
C ARG A 89 -15.96 -6.24 1.75
#